data_AF-A0A350CNG8-F1
#
_entry.id   AF-A0A350CNG8-F1
#
_cell.length_a   1.000
_cell.length_b   1.000
_cell.length_c   1.000
_cell.angle_alpha   90.00
_cell.angle_beta   90.00
_cell.angle_gamma   90.00
#
_symmetry.space_group_name_H-M   'P 1'
#
loop_
_entity.id
_entity.type
_entity.pdbx_description
1 polymer ?
#
loop_
_entity_poly.entity_id
_entity_poly.type
_entity_poly.pdbx_seq_one_letter_code
_entity_poly.pdbx_strand_id
1 'polypeptide(L)' 'PERMQAALTRFGGRVLVVLSGADLTAQEFADLSARPGAWQRLLATPRFTKQKIDKADHTFSRRPWQDQVSSWTRDWLRSW' A
#
# COMPACT_ATOMS: atom_id res chain seq x y z
N PRO A 1 2.23 4.09 14.29
CA PRO A 1 1.36 3.48 13.24
C PRO A 1 -0.16 3.73 13.47
N GLU A 2 -0.54 3.89 14.73
CA GLU A 2 -1.88 4.07 15.28
C GLU A 2 -2.58 5.30 14.70
N ARG A 3 -1.88 6.42 14.54
CA ARG A 3 -2.42 7.64 13.92
C ARG A 3 -2.87 7.40 12.47
N MET A 4 -2.03 6.72 11.69
CA MET A 4 -2.34 6.36 10.30
C MET A 4 -3.52 5.39 10.23
N GLN A 5 -3.53 4.38 11.11
CA GLN A 5 -4.62 3.41 11.21
C GLN A 5 -5.96 4.09 11.55
N ALA A 6 -5.97 5.00 12.52
CA ALA A 6 -7.16 5.75 12.92
C ALA A 6 -7.66 6.66 11.78
N ALA A 7 -6.75 7.37 11.09
CA ALA A 7 -7.10 8.21 9.96
C ALA A 7 -7.68 7.38 8.80
N LEU A 8 -7.02 6.29 8.43
CA LEU A 8 -7.49 5.38 7.37
C LEU A 8 -8.81 4.72 7.74
N THR A 9 -9.03 4.38 9.02
CA THR A 9 -10.31 3.82 9.49
C THR A 9 -11.47 4.80 9.28
N ARG A 10 -11.25 6.11 9.53
CA ARG A 10 -12.25 7.17 9.35
C ARG A 10 -12.44 7.61 7.89
N PHE A 11 -11.40 7.50 7.08
CA PHE A 11 -11.49 7.82 5.66
C PHE A 11 -12.42 6.82 4.98
N GLY A 12 -13.50 7.28 4.31
CA GLY A 12 -14.47 6.40 3.66
C GLY A 12 -14.14 6.03 2.21
N GLY A 13 -13.11 6.66 1.62
CA GLY A 13 -12.73 6.43 0.23
C GLY A 13 -11.99 5.11 -0.01
N ARG A 14 -11.85 4.77 -1.30
CA ARG A 14 -10.96 3.72 -1.76
C ARG A 14 -9.50 4.14 -1.53
N VAL A 15 -8.63 3.17 -1.26
CA VAL A 15 -7.20 3.40 -1.01
C VAL A 15 -6.37 2.39 -1.79
N LEU A 16 -5.39 2.88 -2.55
CA LEU A 16 -4.33 2.06 -3.13
C LEU A 16 -3.08 2.18 -2.23
N VAL A 17 -2.54 1.05 -1.79
CA VAL A 17 -1.27 0.96 -1.06
C VAL A 17 -0.24 0.30 -1.98
N VAL A 18 0.85 0.99 -2.27
CA VAL A 18 1.96 0.46 -3.08
C VAL A 18 3.21 0.37 -2.22
N LEU A 19 3.80 -0.82 -2.12
CA LEU A 19 4.96 -1.09 -1.27
C LEU A 19 6.21 -1.40 -2.10
N SER A 20 7.31 -0.77 -1.70
CA SER A 20 8.69 -1.05 -2.11
C SER A 20 9.21 -2.26 -1.33
N GLY A 21 9.76 -3.27 -2.01
CA GLY A 21 10.25 -4.48 -1.34
C GLY A 21 11.67 -4.37 -0.80
N ALA A 22 12.53 -3.54 -1.39
CA ALA A 22 13.89 -3.27 -0.91
C ALA A 22 13.93 -2.03 0.00
N ASP A 23 12.93 -1.91 0.87
CA ASP A 23 12.72 -0.78 1.78
C ASP A 23 12.31 -1.31 3.16
N LEU A 24 13.11 -1.02 4.18
CA LEU A 24 12.89 -1.50 5.54
C LEU A 24 11.56 -1.00 6.12
N THR A 25 11.21 0.28 5.89
CA THR A 25 9.98 0.85 6.41
C THR A 25 8.74 0.22 5.77
N ALA A 26 8.81 -0.06 4.45
CA ALA A 26 7.73 -0.76 3.76
C ALA A 26 7.60 -2.23 4.21
N GLN A 27 8.72 -2.89 4.51
CA GLN A 27 8.72 -4.25 5.07
C GLN A 27 8.12 -4.28 6.49
N GLU A 28 8.50 -3.35 7.36
CA GLU A 28 7.92 -3.22 8.71
C GLU A 28 6.40 -2.99 8.65
N PHE A 29 5.94 -2.17 7.71
CA PHE A 29 4.50 -1.98 7.47
C PHE A 29 3.83 -3.26 6.95
N ALA A 30 4.45 -3.96 6.01
CA ALA A 30 3.94 -5.24 5.50
C ALA A 30 3.78 -6.27 6.63
N ASP A 31 4.79 -6.42 7.48
CA ASP A 31 4.76 -7.31 8.64
C ASP A 31 3.68 -6.90 9.65
N LEU A 32 3.59 -5.61 9.98
CA LEU A 32 2.54 -5.08 10.84
C LEU A 32 1.14 -5.37 10.27
N SER A 33 0.98 -5.24 8.95
CA SER A 33 -0.29 -5.47 8.26
C SER A 33 -0.70 -6.94 8.16
N ALA A 34 0.26 -7.86 8.21
CA ALA A 34 0.04 -9.29 8.12
C ALA A 34 -0.34 -9.92 9.48
N ARG A 35 0.08 -9.30 10.59
CA ARG A 35 -0.21 -9.80 11.95
C ARG A 35 -1.70 -9.68 12.30
N PRO A 36 -2.29 -10.67 12.99
CA PRO A 36 -3.65 -10.58 13.50
C PRO A 36 -3.88 -9.30 14.31
N GLY A 37 -4.88 -8.51 13.95
CA GLY A 37 -5.13 -7.24 14.63
C GLY A 37 -5.92 -6.22 13.82
N ALA A 38 -5.84 -4.96 14.25
CA ALA A 38 -6.63 -3.89 13.66
C ALA A 38 -6.17 -3.52 12.23
N TRP A 39 -4.86 -3.60 11.96
CA TRP A 39 -4.30 -3.37 10.61
C TRP A 39 -4.72 -4.44 9.60
N GLN A 40 -4.58 -5.72 9.96
CA GLN A 40 -5.01 -6.83 9.11
C GLN A 40 -6.51 -6.71 8.77
N ARG A 41 -7.36 -6.46 9.78
CA ARG A 41 -8.80 -6.27 9.57
C ARG A 41 -9.11 -5.07 8.68
N LEU A 42 -8.46 -3.92 8.91
CA LEU A 42 -8.66 -2.71 8.11
C LEU A 42 -8.30 -2.95 6.64
N LEU A 43 -7.13 -3.54 6.39
CA LEU A 43 -6.61 -3.79 5.05
C LEU A 43 -7.23 -5.01 4.36
N ALA A 44 -8.08 -5.77 5.04
CA ALA A 44 -8.93 -6.80 4.45
C ALA A 44 -10.26 -6.25 3.91
N THR A 45 -10.59 -4.98 4.20
CA THR A 45 -11.82 -4.38 3.67
C THR A 45 -11.73 -4.14 2.16
N PRO A 46 -12.83 -4.28 1.39
CA PRO A 46 -12.81 -4.23 -0.08
C PRO A 46 -12.32 -2.90 -0.69
N ARG A 47 -12.30 -1.81 0.10
CA ARG A 47 -11.87 -0.49 -0.36
C ARG A 47 -10.35 -0.34 -0.44
N PHE A 48 -9.58 -1.30 0.08
CA PHE A 48 -8.12 -1.30 -0.03
C PHE A 48 -7.65 -2.21 -1.16
N THR A 49 -6.82 -1.66 -2.03
CA THR A 49 -6.03 -2.41 -3.01
C THR A 49 -4.57 -2.35 -2.57
N LYS A 50 -3.87 -3.50 -2.56
CA LYS A 50 -2.46 -3.60 -2.16
C LYS A 50 -1.64 -4.09 -3.34
N GLN A 51 -0.52 -3.43 -3.61
CA GLN A 51 0.45 -3.80 -4.63
C GLN A 51 1.87 -3.74 -4.04
N LYS A 52 2.77 -4.56 -4.55
CA LYS A 52 4.17 -4.59 -4.10
C LYS A 52 5.11 -4.79 -5.28
N ILE A 53 6.22 -4.04 -5.30
CA ILE A 53 7.34 -4.28 -6.20
C ILE A 53 8.52 -4.79 -5.37
N ASP A 54 8.78 -6.10 -5.42
CA ASP A 54 9.72 -6.76 -4.50
C ASP A 54 11.14 -6.17 -4.50
N LYS A 55 11.60 -5.61 -5.63
CA LYS A 55 12.96 -5.10 -5.78
C LYS A 55 13.06 -3.57 -5.71
N ALA A 56 11.95 -2.85 -5.58
CA ALA A 56 11.97 -1.39 -5.58
C ALA A 56 12.54 -0.81 -4.30
N ASP A 57 13.32 0.27 -4.43
CA ASP A 57 13.78 1.10 -3.32
C ASP A 57 12.67 2.02 -2.78
N HIS A 58 12.96 2.74 -1.70
CA HIS A 58 12.00 3.58 -0.98
C HIS A 58 11.31 4.64 -1.86
N THR A 59 12.02 5.16 -2.87
CA THR A 59 11.52 6.26 -3.70
C THR A 59 11.04 5.81 -5.07
N PHE A 60 11.06 4.49 -5.36
CA PHE A 60 10.82 3.94 -6.69
C PHE A 60 11.68 4.65 -7.75
N SER A 61 12.98 4.81 -7.47
CA SER A 61 13.86 5.72 -8.24
C SER A 61 14.13 5.30 -9.69
N ARG A 62 13.82 4.06 -10.07
CA ARG A 62 14.07 3.52 -11.41
C ARG A 62 12.83 3.59 -12.29
N ARG A 63 13.06 3.87 -13.58
CA ARG A 63 12.00 3.99 -14.57
C ARG A 63 11.01 2.81 -14.60
N PRO A 64 11.43 1.52 -14.59
CA PRO A 64 10.48 0.41 -14.57
C PRO A 64 9.57 0.41 -13.33
N TRP A 65 10.05 0.88 -12.19
CA TRP A 65 9.24 0.96 -10.98
C TRP A 65 8.24 2.12 -11.04
N GLN A 66 8.67 3.28 -11.56
CA GLN A 66 7.79 4.43 -11.78
C GLN A 66 6.68 4.10 -12.77
N ASP A 67 7.02 3.42 -13.87
CA ASP A 67 6.05 2.97 -14.88
C ASP A 67 5.04 2.00 -14.26
N GLN A 68 5.51 1.06 -13.43
CA GLN A 68 4.64 0.09 -12.76
C GLN A 68 3.68 0.77 -11.76
N VAL A 69 4.20 1.67 -10.91
CA VAL A 69 3.37 2.45 -9.97
C VAL A 69 2.33 3.26 -10.74
N SER A 70 2.75 3.95 -11.81
CA SER A 70 1.86 4.76 -12.64
C SER A 70 0.76 3.94 -13.31
N SER A 71 1.10 2.75 -13.82
CA SER A 71 0.12 1.84 -14.40
C SER A 71 -0.91 1.41 -13.37
N TRP A 72 -0.46 0.94 -12.19
CA TRP A 72 -1.37 0.52 -11.13
C TRP A 72 -2.26 1.66 -10.63
N THR A 73 -1.71 2.87 -10.46
CA THR A 73 -2.50 4.04 -10.07
C THR A 73 -3.56 4.38 -11.12
N ARG A 74 -3.20 4.37 -12.41
CA ARG A 74 -4.14 4.62 -13.51
C ARG A 74 -5.25 3.58 -13.53
N ASP A 75 -4.90 2.30 -13.45
CA ASP A 75 -5.86 1.21 -13.54
C ASP A 75 -6.79 1.20 -12.31
N TRP A 76 -6.25 1.53 -11.13
CA TRP A 76 -7.03 1.72 -9.91
C TRP A 76 -7.99 2.91 -9.98
N LEU A 77 -7.58 4.05 -10.57
CA LEU A 77 -8.49 5.17 -10.80
C LEU A 77 -9.62 4.83 -11.77
N ARG A 78 -9.35 3.98 -12.77
CA ARG A 78 -10.34 3.53 -13.75
C ARG A 78 -11.30 2.46 -13.23
N SER A 79 -10.99 1.80 -12.12
CA SER A 79 -11.85 0.77 -11.53
C SER A 79 -12.96 1.33 -10.64
N TRP A 80 -13.09 2.66 -10.57
CA TRP A 80 -14.11 3.36 -9.79
C TRP A 80 -15.54 3.07 -10.27
#